data_AF-A0A4W5PCD2-F1
#
_entry.id   AF-A0A4W5PCD2-F1
#
_cell.length_a   1.000
_cell.length_b   1.000
_cell.length_c   1.000
_cell.angle_alpha   90.00
_cell.angle_beta   90.00
_cell.angle_gamma   90.00
#
_symmetry.space_group_name_H-M   'P 1'
#
loop_
_entity.id
_entity.type
_entity.pdbx_description
1 polymer ?
#
loop_
_entity_poly.entity_id
_entity_poly.type
_entity_poly.pdbx_seq_one_letter_code
_entity_poly.pdbx_strand_id
1 'polypeptide(L)'
;MVYLQKCSDMSLDLSSSPPGEDKFKSLPILPPHLLQVILNKHTGISCDPALLPEPNHVMLNHLYSLSIKDGVMVLSATHRCKRKYVTSLMYKSI
;
A
#
# COMPACT_ATOMS: atom_id res chain seq x y z
N MET A 1 23.68 -10.22 -7.88
CA MET A 1 22.54 -10.31 -8.82
C MET A 1 22.08 -8.89 -9.11
N VAL A 2 22.26 -8.42 -10.34
CA VAL A 2 21.71 -7.15 -10.81
C VAL A 2 20.31 -7.47 -11.30
N TYR A 3 19.27 -7.03 -10.59
CA TYR A 3 17.92 -7.05 -11.16
C TYR A 3 17.94 -6.09 -12.35
N LEU A 4 17.64 -6.58 -13.55
CA LEU A 4 17.53 -5.76 -14.76
C LEU A 4 16.39 -4.77 -14.56
N GLN A 5 16.71 -3.49 -14.46
CA GLN A 5 15.75 -2.40 -14.54
C GLN A 5 15.41 -2.18 -16.02
N LYS A 6 14.48 -2.98 -16.54
CA LYS A 6 13.70 -2.58 -17.71
C LYS A 6 12.52 -1.81 -17.17
N CYS A 7 12.59 -0.47 -17.23
CA CYS A 7 11.40 0.36 -16.98
C CYS A 7 10.42 0.00 -18.11
N SER A 8 9.36 -0.74 -17.79
CA SER A 8 8.27 -0.93 -18.74
C SER A 8 7.61 0.44 -18.89
N ASP A 9 7.86 1.12 -20.02
CA ASP A 9 7.06 2.27 -20.43
C ASP A 9 5.62 1.78 -20.61
N MET A 10 4.83 1.88 -19.55
CA MET A 10 3.38 1.84 -19.66
C MET A 10 2.95 3.26 -20.00
N SER A 11 3.22 3.65 -21.26
CA SER A 11 2.71 4.89 -21.82
C SER A 11 1.20 4.87 -21.70
N LEU A 12 0.66 5.72 -20.81
CA LEU A 12 -0.74 6.10 -20.81
C LEU A 12 -0.95 7.02 -22.02
N ASP A 13 -0.89 6.46 -23.23
CA ASP A 13 -1.31 7.18 -24.42
C ASP A 13 -2.85 7.27 -24.38
N LEU A 14 -3.32 8.39 -23.82
CA LEU A 14 -4.64 8.96 -24.09
C LEU A 14 -4.69 9.38 -25.57
N SER A 15 -4.64 8.42 -26.48
CA SER A 15 -4.80 8.66 -27.91
C SER A 15 -6.05 7.97 -28.42
N SER A 16 -7.06 8.80 -28.66
CA SER A 16 -8.31 8.51 -29.36
C SER A 16 -8.14 7.72 -30.67
N SER A 17 -8.65 6.49 -30.76
CA SER A 17 -9.26 5.84 -31.95
C SER A 17 -9.38 4.29 -31.81
N PRO A 18 -10.11 3.57 -32.70
CA PRO A 18 -11.53 3.14 -32.67
C PRO A 18 -11.71 1.66 -32.17
N PRO A 19 -12.92 1.03 -32.18
CA PRO A 19 -13.23 -0.11 -31.31
C PRO A 19 -12.62 -1.41 -31.83
N GLY A 20 -11.43 -1.73 -31.32
CA GLY A 20 -10.82 -3.05 -31.37
C GLY A 20 -10.82 -3.63 -29.97
N GLU A 21 -11.80 -4.49 -29.70
CA GLU A 21 -11.90 -5.29 -28.48
C GLU A 21 -10.65 -6.20 -28.34
N ASP A 22 -10.27 -6.56 -27.11
CA ASP A 22 -9.33 -7.66 -26.78
C ASP A 22 -7.83 -7.43 -26.54
N LYS A 23 -7.38 -6.35 -25.87
CA LYS A 23 -6.02 -6.37 -25.22
C LYS A 23 -5.87 -5.77 -23.82
N PHE A 24 -6.92 -5.22 -23.22
CA PHE A 24 -6.92 -4.99 -21.78
C PHE A 24 -7.82 -6.04 -21.14
N LYS A 25 -7.29 -7.26 -20.95
CA LYS A 25 -7.85 -8.15 -19.92
C LYS A 25 -7.97 -7.28 -18.68
N SER A 26 -9.21 -7.04 -18.23
CA SER A 26 -9.52 -6.05 -17.22
C SER A 26 -8.52 -6.18 -16.07
N LEU A 27 -7.89 -5.06 -15.71
CA LEU A 27 -6.93 -5.05 -14.61
C LEU A 27 -7.60 -5.69 -13.38
N PRO A 28 -6.85 -6.51 -12.63
CA PRO A 28 -7.42 -7.16 -11.47
C PRO A 28 -8.02 -6.10 -10.54
N ILE A 29 -9.25 -6.34 -10.10
CA ILE A 29 -9.93 -5.48 -9.16
C ILE A 29 -9.11 -5.45 -7.87
N LEU A 30 -8.96 -4.26 -7.29
CA LEU A 30 -8.25 -4.09 -6.03
C LEU A 30 -8.90 -4.95 -4.95
N PRO A 31 -8.16 -5.87 -4.30
CA PRO A 31 -8.70 -6.65 -3.21
C PRO A 31 -9.19 -5.72 -2.09
N PRO A 32 -10.43 -5.88 -1.59
CA PRO A 32 -11.01 -4.97 -0.59
C PRO A 32 -10.21 -4.95 0.71
N HIS A 33 -9.44 -6.00 1.00
CA HIS A 33 -8.55 -6.08 2.16
C HIS A 33 -7.47 -4.99 2.16
N LEU A 34 -7.00 -4.55 0.99
CA LEU A 34 -5.97 -3.50 0.89
C LEU A 34 -6.52 -2.11 1.23
N LEU A 35 -7.84 -1.93 1.17
CA LEU A 35 -8.50 -0.69 1.59
C LEU A 35 -8.59 -0.55 3.12
N GLN A 36 -8.37 -1.64 3.86
CA GLN A 36 -8.48 -1.66 5.32
C GLN A 36 -7.17 -1.22 5.98
N VAL A 37 -6.98 0.09 6.17
CA VAL A 37 -5.82 0.64 6.89
C VAL A 37 -6.03 0.50 8.40
N ILE A 38 -5.33 -0.44 9.04
CA ILE A 38 -5.47 -0.68 10.49
C ILE A 38 -5.09 0.53 11.36
N LEU A 39 -4.22 1.40 10.85
CA LEU A 39 -3.82 2.65 11.52
C LEU A 39 -4.94 3.70 11.56
N ASN A 40 -5.93 3.59 10.66
CA ASN A 40 -7.07 4.51 10.63
C ASN A 40 -8.23 4.04 11.51
N LYS A 41 -8.12 2.86 12.14
CA LYS A 41 -9.17 2.35 13.03
C LYS A 41 -9.08 3.03 14.39
N HIS A 42 -10.24 3.38 14.94
CA HIS A 42 -10.31 3.94 16.29
C HIS A 42 -9.92 2.87 17.31
N THR A 43 -8.75 3.01 17.94
CA THR A 43 -8.38 2.24 19.12
C THR A 43 -9.09 2.84 20.32
N GLY A 44 -9.90 2.05 21.04
CA GLY A 44 -10.61 2.52 22.23
C GLY A 44 -9.65 3.16 23.24
N ILE A 45 -10.09 4.24 23.87
CA ILE A 45 -9.31 5.17 24.73
C ILE A 45 -8.64 4.52 25.96
N SER A 46 -8.89 3.23 26.21
CA SER A 46 -8.44 2.49 27.40
C SER A 46 -7.26 1.53 27.12
N CYS A 47 -6.83 1.39 25.86
CA CYS A 47 -5.75 0.48 25.47
C CYS A 47 -4.47 1.26 25.11
N ASP A 48 -3.31 0.63 25.30
CA ASP A 48 -2.02 1.13 24.81
C ASP A 48 -2.13 1.53 23.31
N PRO A 49 -1.80 2.78 22.92
CA PRO A 49 -1.96 3.27 21.55
C PRO A 49 -1.08 2.55 20.53
N ALA A 50 -0.05 1.82 20.97
CA ALA A 50 0.78 1.00 20.10
C ALA A 50 0.13 -0.36 19.75
N LEU A 51 -0.95 -0.75 20.44
CA LEU A 51 -1.66 -2.00 20.18
C LEU A 51 -2.65 -1.83 19.04
N LEU A 52 -2.34 -2.53 17.95
CA LEU A 52 -3.20 -2.60 16.77
C LEU A 52 -3.99 -3.91 16.73
N PRO A 53 -5.19 -3.92 16.13
CA PRO A 53 -5.92 -5.16 15.87
C PRO A 53 -5.12 -6.07 14.94
N GLU A 54 -5.42 -7.38 14.98
CA GLU A 54 -4.77 -8.35 14.11
C GLU A 54 -5.01 -8.01 12.62
N PRO A 55 -3.94 -7.83 11.82
CA PRO A 55 -4.08 -7.54 10.40
C PRO A 55 -4.55 -8.77 9.61
N ASN A 56 -5.18 -8.53 8.46
CA ASN A 56 -5.37 -9.59 7.48
C ASN A 56 -4.01 -9.98 6.88
N HIS A 57 -3.75 -11.27 6.66
CA HIS A 57 -2.47 -11.70 6.09
C HIS A 57 -2.19 -11.11 4.69
N VAL A 58 -3.24 -10.76 3.93
CA VAL A 58 -3.14 -10.17 2.59
C VAL A 58 -2.55 -8.75 2.62
N MET A 59 -2.71 -7.98 3.71
CA MET A 59 -2.16 -6.62 3.80
C MET A 59 -0.71 -6.58 4.29
N LEU A 60 -0.12 -7.72 4.66
CA LEU A 60 1.25 -7.76 5.17
C LEU A 60 2.25 -7.42 4.08
N ASN A 61 3.30 -6.69 4.44
CA ASN A 61 4.38 -6.23 3.57
C ASN A 61 3.91 -5.32 2.41
N HIS A 62 2.67 -4.83 2.43
CA HIS A 62 2.20 -3.79 1.53
C HIS A 62 2.55 -2.42 2.09
N LEU A 63 3.01 -1.53 1.21
CA LEU A 63 3.36 -0.16 1.57
C LEU A 63 2.11 0.72 1.59
N TYR A 64 1.88 1.37 2.73
CA TYR A 64 0.90 2.43 2.90
C TYR A 64 1.62 3.77 3.01
N SER A 65 0.99 4.82 2.49
CA SER A 65 1.49 6.19 2.56
C SER A 65 0.42 7.12 3.09
N LEU A 66 0.85 8.15 3.82
CA LEU A 66 0.03 9.33 4.06
C LEU A 66 0.40 10.40 3.05
N SER A 67 -0.55 11.31 2.79
CA SER A 67 -0.27 12.52 2.04
C SER A 67 0.90 13.27 2.68
N ILE A 68 1.83 13.71 1.83
CA ILE A 68 2.95 14.53 2.25
C ILE A 68 2.41 15.81 2.90
N LYS A 69 2.94 16.14 4.07
CA LYS A 69 2.57 17.35 4.80
C LYS A 69 3.82 17.96 5.43
N ASP A 70 3.95 19.28 5.33
CA ASP A 70 5.04 20.06 5.95
C ASP A 70 6.45 19.55 5.56
N GLY A 71 6.63 19.13 4.31
CA GLY A 71 7.90 18.61 3.79
C GLY A 71 8.27 17.19 4.27
N VAL A 72 7.34 16.50 4.94
CA VAL A 72 7.57 15.16 5.47
C VAL A 72 6.69 14.13 4.74
N MET A 73 7.33 13.06 4.26
CA MET A 73 6.67 11.86 3.80
C MET A 73 6.58 10.86 4.94
N VAL A 74 5.39 10.24 5.08
CA VAL A 74 5.17 9.16 6.04
C VAL A 74 4.83 7.89 5.29
N LEU A 75 5.65 6.86 5.48
CA LEU A 75 5.46 5.53 4.92
C LEU A 75 5.22 4.54 6.05
N SER A 76 4.41 3.52 5.79
CA SER A 76 4.18 2.45 6.75
C SER A 76 4.01 1.09 6.08
N ALA A 77 4.37 0.04 6.81
CA ALA A 77 4.15 -1.34 6.40
C ALA A 77 4.06 -2.25 7.63
N THR A 78 3.20 -3.25 7.55
CA THR A 78 3.00 -4.24 8.61
C THR A 78 3.71 -5.53 8.25
N HIS A 79 4.59 -5.99 9.14
CA HIS A 79 5.39 -7.19 8.96
C HIS A 79 5.07 -8.23 10.04
N ARG A 80 5.21 -9.51 9.70
CA ARG A 80 5.08 -10.59 10.67
C ARG A 80 6.44 -10.92 11.29
N CYS A 81 6.58 -10.74 12.59
CA CYS A 81 7.74 -11.13 13.38
C CYS A 81 7.36 -12.35 14.26
N LYS A 82 7.76 -13.55 13.83
CA LYS A 82 7.36 -14.83 14.44
C LYS A 82 5.82 -14.98 14.49
N ARG A 83 5.22 -14.85 15.67
CA ARG A 83 3.77 -14.96 15.93
C ARG A 83 3.12 -13.61 16.26
N LYS A 84 3.84 -12.50 16.05
CA LYS A 84 3.37 -11.13 16.28
C LYS A 84 3.46 -10.34 14.98
N TYR A 85 2.71 -9.25 14.91
CA TYR A 85 2.72 -8.31 13.80
C TYR A 85 3.26 -6.98 14.29
N VAL A 86 4.10 -6.35 13.48
CA VAL A 86 4.72 -5.07 13.78
C VAL A 86 4.45 -4.13 12.62
N THR A 87 3.79 -3.02 12.91
CA THR A 87 3.61 -1.92 11.95
C THR A 87 4.73 -0.92 12.15
N SER A 88 5.55 -0.73 11.14
CA SER A 88 6.62 0.28 11.16
C SER A 88 6.15 1.54 10.47
N LEU A 89 6.49 2.70 11.04
CA LEU A 89 6.26 4.04 10.49
C LEU A 89 7.61 4.69 10.22
N MET A 90 7.84 5.12 8.99
CA MET A 90 9.04 5.84 8.58
C MET A 90 8.67 7.26 8.19
N TYR A 91 9.22 8.21 8.95
CA TYR A 91 9.15 9.63 8.65
C TYR A 91 10.44 10.02 7.92
N LYS A 92 10.29 10.64 6.75
CA LYS A 92 11.43 11.06 5.94
C LYS A 92 11.18 12.46 5.39
N SER A 93 12.14 13.36 5.58
CA SER A 93 12.14 14.67 4.90
C SER A 93 12.31 14.50 3.41
N ILE A 94 11.64 15.34 2.65
CA ILE A 94 11.67 15.36 1.18
C ILE A 94 12.62 16.45 0.70
#